data_AF-A0A1C6CGT5-F1
#
_entry.id   AF-A0A1C6CGT5-F1
#
_cell.length_a   1.000
_cell.length_b   1.000
_cell.length_c   1.000
_cell.angle_alpha   90.00
_cell.angle_beta   90.00
_cell.angle_gamma   90.00
#
_symmetry.space_group_name_H-M   'P 1'
#
loop_
_entity.id
_entity.type
_entity.pdbx_description
1 polymer ?
#
loop_
_entity_poly.entity_id
_entity_poly.type
_entity_poly.pdbx_seq_one_letter_code
_entity_poly.pdbx_strand_id
1 'polypeptide(L)'
;MKKFKNKFKNIYIAFLSMALIFSFLAFSDGKILSNIITYTMVSADEFNNFTYTINNGSASISKYKGTDTNLIVPSSINGYPVNNISVGAFQGNKYIQKVTIESPITILYARTFMQCSNLETVVLPNTLSEIKDMAFKSSNLVYITIPSSVTTIGSQAFLGCMRLSSVTIQGNVYINGTAFMNCKNLMNVNMPLTCTINSSAFEGCINLNYINSKQVTIVPPKNYYPLFNEELRDFVLSQFGQTKNIGFMNTYANAFAEKVVNNYTNSSMNDTQKAVVLHDWLCDAVDYDYETTSSQKNHVDYSAFLYSTTVCDGYARAYYLLTKAAGIESYLVQKSGVHAWNLIKLGDHYFHVDATWDDGKGVGNHSYNYFLLNDAQMKALGGAHSSWSLSCPSALFTYDTYPIPTANYMLGDLNKDGSINSDDLIILQNYLLNKGTISSGDVILADLNFDGVLNGVDLTLLRQKVLQQ
;
A
#
# COMPACT_ATOMS: atom_id res chain seq x y z
N MET A 1 -50.33 19.41 36.22
CA MET A 1 -49.95 20.53 37.13
C MET A 1 -48.45 20.88 37.21
N LYS A 2 -47.49 19.97 37.00
CA LYS A 2 -46.03 20.31 37.03
C LYS A 2 -45.50 21.10 35.81
N LYS A 3 -46.07 20.92 34.61
CA LYS A 3 -45.67 21.68 33.39
C LYS A 3 -46.15 23.14 33.35
N PHE A 4 -47.18 23.50 34.12
CA PHE A 4 -47.72 24.87 34.17
C PHE A 4 -46.99 25.77 35.18
N LYS A 5 -46.42 25.18 36.25
CA LYS A 5 -45.64 25.91 37.27
C LYS A 5 -44.27 26.38 36.79
N ASN A 6 -43.59 25.65 35.89
CA ASN A 6 -42.27 26.05 35.37
C ASN A 6 -42.34 27.18 34.32
N LYS A 7 -43.42 27.26 33.54
CA LYS A 7 -43.61 28.34 32.57
C LYS A 7 -43.85 29.69 33.25
N PHE A 8 -44.58 29.70 34.38
CA PHE A 8 -44.77 30.91 35.19
C PHE A 8 -43.52 31.32 35.98
N LYS A 9 -42.68 30.37 36.44
CA LYS A 9 -41.42 30.70 37.14
C LYS A 9 -40.42 31.41 36.22
N ASN A 10 -40.36 31.04 34.94
CA ASN A 10 -39.47 31.68 33.97
C ASN A 10 -39.97 33.07 33.51
N ILE A 11 -41.30 33.27 33.45
CA ILE A 11 -41.89 34.59 33.16
C ILE A 11 -41.75 35.54 34.37
N TYR A 12 -41.84 35.04 35.60
CA TYR A 12 -41.66 35.85 36.81
C TYR A 12 -40.20 36.28 37.02
N ILE A 13 -39.22 35.43 36.67
CA ILE A 13 -37.79 35.78 36.71
C ILE A 13 -37.44 36.78 35.60
N ALA A 14 -38.06 36.66 34.41
CA ALA A 14 -37.90 37.62 33.32
C ALA A 14 -38.52 39.00 33.63
N PHE A 15 -39.63 39.05 34.39
CA PHE A 15 -40.21 40.33 34.85
C PHE A 15 -39.46 40.93 36.05
N LEU A 16 -38.90 40.11 36.95
CA LEU A 16 -38.07 40.60 38.07
C LEU A 16 -36.73 41.16 37.56
N SER A 17 -36.15 40.60 36.50
CA SER A 17 -34.94 41.15 35.86
C SER A 17 -35.25 42.43 35.07
N MET A 18 -36.41 42.53 34.43
CA MET A 18 -36.83 43.71 33.67
C MET A 18 -37.18 44.91 34.60
N ALA A 19 -37.65 44.65 35.83
CA ALA A 19 -37.90 45.68 36.84
C ALA A 19 -36.60 46.18 37.54
N LEU A 20 -35.54 45.37 37.61
CA LEU A 20 -34.22 45.77 38.12
C LEU A 20 -33.37 46.53 37.08
N ILE A 21 -33.71 46.42 35.80
CA ILE A 21 -33.05 47.17 34.71
C ILE A 21 -33.58 48.61 34.62
N PHE A 22 -34.84 48.86 34.99
CA PHE A 22 -35.40 50.22 34.96
C PHE A 22 -34.94 51.13 36.10
N SER A 23 -34.38 50.59 37.19
CA SER A 23 -33.82 51.39 38.29
C SER A 23 -32.34 51.77 38.13
N PHE A 24 -31.68 51.33 37.04
CA PHE A 24 -30.31 51.74 36.68
C PHE A 24 -30.23 52.60 35.40
N LEU A 25 -31.37 52.94 34.79
CA LEU A 25 -31.43 53.83 33.61
C LEU A 25 -31.44 55.33 33.95
N ALA A 26 -31.18 55.70 35.19
CA ALA A 26 -30.80 57.05 35.56
C ALA A 26 -29.32 57.04 35.95
N PHE A 27 -28.47 57.62 35.11
CA PHE A 27 -27.02 57.76 35.25
C PHE A 27 -26.17 56.53 34.87
N SER A 28 -25.83 56.41 33.58
CA SER A 28 -24.43 56.19 33.19
C SER A 28 -24.21 56.46 31.69
N ASP A 29 -23.08 57.10 31.41
CA ASP A 29 -22.57 57.44 30.07
C ASP A 29 -22.55 56.25 29.11
N GLY A 30 -22.76 56.53 27.82
CA GLY A 30 -22.77 55.58 26.70
C GLY A 30 -21.47 54.80 26.42
N LYS A 31 -20.55 54.71 27.39
CA LYS A 31 -19.34 53.87 27.37
C LYS A 31 -19.51 52.53 28.11
N ILE A 32 -20.55 52.33 28.91
CA ILE A 32 -20.77 51.05 29.61
C ILE A 32 -21.45 50.01 28.69
N LEU A 33 -22.22 50.44 27.68
CA LEU A 33 -22.88 49.54 26.73
C LEU A 33 -21.92 48.74 25.84
N SER A 34 -20.70 49.22 25.60
CA SER A 34 -19.68 48.45 24.84
C SER A 34 -18.96 47.39 25.67
N ASN A 35 -19.13 47.39 27.00
CA ASN A 35 -18.44 46.49 27.93
C ASN A 35 -19.35 45.47 28.62
N ILE A 36 -20.66 45.47 28.33
CA ILE A 36 -21.56 44.36 28.69
C ILE A 36 -21.68 43.43 27.47
N ILE A 37 -20.54 42.92 26.99
CA ILE A 37 -20.55 41.66 26.25
C ILE A 37 -20.65 40.60 27.33
N THR A 38 -21.87 40.16 27.59
CA THR A 38 -22.16 39.06 28.49
C THR A 38 -21.30 37.86 28.08
N TYR A 39 -20.28 37.54 28.88
CA TYR A 39 -19.53 36.29 28.79
C TYR A 39 -20.48 35.17 29.21
N THR A 40 -21.27 34.69 28.26
CA THR A 40 -22.24 33.63 28.47
C THR A 40 -21.87 32.50 27.52
N MET A 41 -21.63 31.31 28.07
CA MET A 41 -21.69 30.09 27.27
C MET A 41 -23.13 30.00 26.75
N VAL A 42 -23.37 30.42 25.51
CA VAL A 42 -24.68 30.24 24.90
C VAL A 42 -24.76 28.78 24.46
N SER A 43 -25.84 28.10 24.87
CA SER A 43 -26.19 26.76 24.41
C SER A 43 -26.14 26.68 22.88
N ALA A 44 -25.94 25.48 22.33
CA ALA A 44 -25.87 25.29 20.88
C ALA A 44 -27.06 25.96 20.15
N ASP A 45 -26.75 26.92 19.29
CA ASP A 45 -27.70 27.69 18.48
C ASP A 45 -27.63 27.24 17.01
N GLU A 46 -28.63 27.62 16.21
CA GLU A 46 -28.70 27.32 14.79
C GLU A 46 -28.69 28.59 13.94
N PHE A 47 -27.88 28.62 12.89
CA PHE A 47 -27.82 29.68 11.89
C PHE A 47 -27.56 29.07 10.52
N ASN A 48 -28.44 29.27 9.52
CA ASN A 48 -28.29 28.71 8.17
C ASN A 48 -27.88 27.21 8.15
N ASN A 49 -28.56 26.40 8.97
CA ASN A 49 -28.29 24.97 9.17
C ASN A 49 -26.95 24.61 9.86
N PHE A 50 -26.15 25.59 10.28
CA PHE A 50 -25.02 25.40 11.17
C PHE A 50 -25.49 25.36 12.62
N THR A 51 -25.13 24.30 13.35
CA THR A 51 -25.16 24.28 14.81
C THR A 51 -23.84 24.84 15.33
N TYR A 52 -23.88 25.87 16.18
CA TYR A 52 -22.67 26.55 16.67
C TYR A 52 -22.79 26.94 18.16
N THR A 53 -21.66 27.24 18.79
CA THR A 53 -21.59 27.83 20.14
C THR A 53 -20.76 29.11 20.09
N ILE A 54 -21.03 30.04 21.01
CA ILE A 54 -20.23 31.26 21.18
C ILE A 54 -19.46 31.14 22.50
N ASN A 55 -18.14 31.15 22.41
CA ASN A 55 -17.24 31.13 23.56
C ASN A 55 -16.24 32.28 23.43
N ASN A 56 -16.12 33.11 24.47
CA ASN A 56 -15.19 34.25 24.50
C ASN A 56 -15.24 35.14 23.25
N GLY A 57 -16.45 35.43 22.76
CA GLY A 57 -16.64 36.29 21.58
C GLY A 57 -16.31 35.63 20.24
N SER A 58 -16.17 34.31 20.18
CA SER A 58 -15.91 33.56 18.94
C SER A 58 -16.96 32.47 18.72
N ALA A 59 -17.43 32.33 17.49
CA ALA A 59 -18.29 31.24 17.07
C ALA A 59 -17.46 29.97 16.77
N SER A 60 -17.96 28.81 17.18
CA SER A 60 -17.44 27.48 16.84
C SER A 60 -18.55 26.64 16.21
N ILE A 61 -18.36 26.20 14.96
CA ILE A 61 -19.32 25.36 14.24
C ILE A 61 -19.13 23.91 14.69
N SER A 62 -20.19 23.30 15.21
CA SER A 62 -20.18 21.92 15.71
C SER A 62 -20.85 20.92 14.77
N LYS A 63 -21.79 21.37 13.94
CA LYS A 63 -22.49 20.53 12.97
C LYS A 63 -23.07 21.36 11.84
N TYR A 64 -23.15 20.81 10.64
CA TYR A 64 -23.96 21.33 9.56
C TYR A 64 -25.02 20.30 9.16
N LYS A 65 -26.28 20.70 9.19
CA LYS A 65 -27.46 19.85 8.92
C LYS A 65 -28.10 20.13 7.55
N GLY A 66 -27.54 21.06 6.78
CA GLY A 66 -28.14 21.52 5.54
C GLY A 66 -27.87 20.60 4.35
N THR A 67 -28.47 20.98 3.22
CA THR A 67 -28.45 20.24 1.97
C THR A 67 -27.85 21.05 0.82
N ASP A 68 -27.12 22.13 1.12
CA ASP A 68 -26.50 22.96 0.10
C ASP A 68 -25.45 22.14 -0.65
N THR A 69 -25.48 22.21 -1.98
CA THR A 69 -24.47 21.58 -2.83
C THR A 69 -23.19 22.43 -2.91
N ASN A 70 -23.33 23.76 -2.80
CA ASN A 70 -22.22 24.71 -2.74
C ASN A 70 -22.28 25.45 -1.39
N LEU A 71 -21.52 24.96 -0.42
CA LEU A 71 -21.50 25.51 0.92
C LEU A 71 -20.42 26.58 1.08
N ILE A 72 -20.79 27.70 1.70
CA ILE A 72 -19.86 28.70 2.21
C ILE A 72 -19.85 28.59 3.73
N VAL A 73 -18.68 28.30 4.31
CA VAL A 73 -18.48 28.43 5.76
C VAL A 73 -18.11 29.88 6.04
N PRO A 74 -19.02 30.66 6.66
CA PRO A 74 -18.88 32.11 6.72
C PRO A 74 -17.75 32.52 7.68
N SER A 75 -17.20 33.72 7.47
CA SER A 75 -16.22 34.32 8.37
C SER A 75 -16.81 34.74 9.73
N SER A 76 -18.13 34.93 9.81
CA SER A 76 -18.84 35.25 11.05
C SER A 76 -20.25 34.64 11.10
N ILE A 77 -20.74 34.37 12.31
CA ILE A 77 -22.12 33.98 12.60
C ILE A 77 -22.66 34.93 13.67
N ASN A 78 -23.78 35.59 13.39
CA ASN A 78 -24.43 36.56 14.28
C ASN A 78 -23.48 37.63 14.85
N GLY A 79 -22.57 38.13 14.01
CA GLY A 79 -21.59 39.16 14.37
C GLY A 79 -20.34 38.64 15.09
N TYR A 80 -20.27 37.36 15.43
CA TYR A 80 -19.10 36.73 16.04
C TYR A 80 -18.23 36.05 14.98
N PRO A 81 -16.90 36.26 14.98
CA PRO A 81 -16.00 35.58 14.06
C PRO A 81 -16.07 34.07 14.25
N VAL A 82 -16.14 33.32 13.14
CA VAL A 82 -15.98 31.88 13.15
C VAL A 82 -14.49 31.61 13.13
N ASN A 83 -13.92 31.13 14.24
CA ASN A 83 -12.50 30.77 14.32
C ASN A 83 -12.28 29.26 14.48
N ASN A 84 -13.38 28.50 14.55
CA ASN A 84 -13.31 27.07 14.82
C ASN A 84 -14.41 26.30 14.08
N ILE A 85 -14.00 25.21 13.42
CA ILE A 85 -14.87 24.16 12.91
C ILE A 85 -14.52 22.91 13.71
N SER A 86 -15.43 22.48 14.58
CA SER A 86 -15.20 21.34 15.46
C SER A 86 -15.05 20.02 14.71
N VAL A 87 -14.52 19.03 15.43
CA VAL A 87 -14.41 17.64 14.98
C VAL A 87 -15.72 17.16 14.37
N GLY A 88 -15.65 16.63 13.15
CA GLY A 88 -16.80 16.02 12.48
C GLY A 88 -17.94 16.97 12.06
N ALA A 89 -17.73 18.29 12.02
CA ALA A 89 -18.80 19.26 11.75
C ALA A 89 -19.60 18.99 10.46
N PHE A 90 -18.98 18.43 9.42
CA PHE A 90 -19.63 18.07 8.15
C PHE A 90 -19.63 16.57 7.89
N GLN A 91 -19.26 15.74 8.88
CA GLN A 91 -19.10 14.29 8.71
C GLN A 91 -20.36 13.65 8.11
N GLY A 92 -20.16 12.85 7.06
CA GLY A 92 -21.21 12.07 6.43
C GLY A 92 -22.24 12.91 5.66
N ASN A 93 -21.97 14.20 5.39
CA ASN A 93 -22.88 15.01 4.59
C ASN A 93 -22.94 14.46 3.14
N LYS A 94 -24.17 14.16 2.70
CA LYS A 94 -24.43 13.52 1.40
C LYS A 94 -24.78 14.52 0.29
N TYR A 95 -24.80 15.83 0.56
CA TYR A 95 -25.30 16.84 -0.37
C TYR A 95 -24.21 17.78 -0.86
N ILE A 96 -23.29 18.18 0.03
CA ILE A 96 -22.22 19.11 -0.28
C ILE A 96 -21.33 18.52 -1.38
N GLN A 97 -21.17 19.29 -2.45
CA GLN A 97 -20.24 19.03 -3.56
C GLN A 97 -19.03 19.95 -3.51
N LYS A 98 -19.22 21.19 -3.08
CA LYS A 98 -18.16 22.19 -2.94
C LYS A 98 -18.26 22.90 -1.60
N VAL A 99 -17.11 23.12 -0.97
CA VAL A 99 -16.99 23.97 0.22
C VAL A 99 -16.02 25.11 -0.05
N THR A 100 -16.40 26.33 0.33
CA THR A 100 -15.49 27.47 0.47
C THR A 100 -15.43 27.85 1.94
N ILE A 101 -14.24 27.78 2.55
CA ILE A 101 -14.05 28.19 3.94
C ILE A 101 -13.53 29.63 3.96
N GLU A 102 -14.42 30.58 4.23
CA GLU A 102 -14.06 32.00 4.41
C GLU A 102 -13.61 32.31 5.84
N SER A 103 -13.95 31.43 6.79
CA SER A 103 -13.49 31.49 8.17
C SER A 103 -11.96 31.39 8.24
N PRO A 104 -11.29 32.29 9.00
CA PRO A 104 -9.83 32.30 9.16
C PRO A 104 -9.37 31.21 10.15
N ILE A 105 -9.87 29.99 10.02
CA ILE A 105 -9.45 28.87 10.86
C ILE A 105 -7.96 28.57 10.64
N THR A 106 -7.31 28.14 11.71
CA THR A 106 -5.92 27.67 11.68
C THR A 106 -5.83 26.14 11.64
N ILE A 107 -6.86 25.44 12.12
CA ILE A 107 -6.87 23.97 12.19
C ILE A 107 -8.14 23.44 11.54
N LEU A 108 -7.98 22.49 10.62
CA LEU A 108 -9.06 21.64 10.16
C LEU A 108 -9.06 20.37 11.01
N TYR A 109 -10.05 20.27 11.90
CA TYR A 109 -10.08 19.23 12.91
C TYR A 109 -10.38 17.83 12.37
N ALA A 110 -10.22 16.84 13.24
CA ALA A 110 -10.40 15.46 12.86
C ALA A 110 -11.81 15.21 12.32
N ARG A 111 -11.90 14.33 11.30
CA ARG A 111 -13.16 13.89 10.68
C ARG A 111 -14.05 14.99 10.08
N THR A 112 -13.59 16.24 9.97
CA THR A 112 -14.45 17.38 9.58
C THR A 112 -15.29 17.11 8.34
N PHE A 113 -14.72 16.51 7.29
CA PHE A 113 -15.38 16.11 6.05
C PHE A 113 -15.32 14.59 5.80
N MET A 114 -15.11 13.78 6.84
CA MET A 114 -15.05 12.32 6.69
C MET A 114 -16.38 11.80 6.11
N GLN A 115 -16.30 10.88 5.15
CA GLN A 115 -17.45 10.26 4.47
C GLN A 115 -18.40 11.26 3.77
N CYS A 116 -17.94 12.46 3.40
CA CYS A 116 -18.72 13.33 2.52
C CYS A 116 -18.71 12.77 1.10
N SER A 117 -19.69 11.92 0.79
CA SER A 117 -19.71 11.07 -0.40
C SER A 117 -19.92 11.81 -1.72
N ASN A 118 -20.32 13.07 -1.67
CA ASN A 118 -20.50 13.91 -2.86
C ASN A 118 -19.51 15.08 -2.92
N LEU A 119 -18.64 15.25 -1.91
CA LEU A 119 -17.72 16.38 -1.81
C LEU A 119 -16.60 16.25 -2.84
N GLU A 120 -16.59 17.09 -3.87
CA GLU A 120 -15.64 17.06 -4.97
C GLU A 120 -14.45 18.02 -4.77
N THR A 121 -14.68 19.16 -4.11
CA THR A 121 -13.63 20.17 -3.87
C THR A 121 -13.85 20.96 -2.59
N VAL A 122 -12.75 21.37 -1.97
CA VAL A 122 -12.72 22.30 -0.83
C VAL A 122 -11.69 23.39 -1.08
N VAL A 123 -12.12 24.65 -0.96
CA VAL A 123 -11.21 25.80 -0.93
C VAL A 123 -10.84 26.05 0.54
N LEU A 124 -9.60 25.69 0.88
CA LEU A 124 -9.02 25.86 2.21
C LEU A 124 -8.53 27.32 2.40
N PRO A 125 -8.63 27.89 3.62
CA PRO A 125 -8.16 29.24 3.87
C PRO A 125 -6.63 29.28 4.00
N ASN A 126 -6.01 30.38 3.56
CA ASN A 126 -4.55 30.58 3.65
C ASN A 126 -4.02 30.73 5.09
N THR A 127 -4.91 30.79 6.09
CA THR A 127 -4.56 30.80 7.52
C THR A 127 -4.37 29.39 8.08
N LEU A 128 -4.72 28.35 7.31
CA LEU A 128 -4.71 26.97 7.78
C LEU A 128 -3.27 26.49 8.00
N SER A 129 -2.93 26.11 9.23
CA SER A 129 -1.62 25.55 9.59
C SER A 129 -1.63 24.02 9.65
N GLU A 130 -2.78 23.40 9.93
CA GLU A 130 -2.85 21.95 10.16
C GLU A 130 -4.13 21.30 9.60
N ILE A 131 -3.97 20.13 9.00
CA ILE A 131 -5.06 19.21 8.64
C ILE A 131 -4.96 18.01 9.57
N LYS A 132 -5.94 17.81 10.44
CA LYS A 132 -5.93 16.73 11.44
C LYS A 132 -6.41 15.39 10.87
N ASP A 133 -6.30 14.37 11.70
CA ASP A 133 -6.55 12.99 11.34
C ASP A 133 -7.94 12.75 10.75
N MET A 134 -7.98 11.94 9.69
CA MET A 134 -9.22 11.55 9.00
C MET A 134 -10.06 12.73 8.48
N ALA A 135 -9.53 13.96 8.39
CA ALA A 135 -10.30 15.16 8.03
C ALA A 135 -11.14 15.00 6.75
N PHE A 136 -10.64 14.27 5.76
CA PHE A 136 -11.29 13.99 4.47
C PHE A 136 -11.42 12.49 4.18
N LYS A 137 -11.24 11.62 5.18
CA LYS A 137 -11.25 10.16 5.00
C LYS A 137 -12.51 9.70 4.26
N SER A 138 -12.32 8.92 3.19
CA SER A 138 -13.39 8.39 2.33
C SER A 138 -14.35 9.47 1.79
N SER A 139 -13.85 10.69 1.57
CA SER A 139 -14.57 11.72 0.82
C SER A 139 -14.42 11.50 -0.69
N ASN A 140 -15.24 12.20 -1.47
CA ASN A 140 -15.28 12.05 -2.93
C ASN A 140 -14.42 13.08 -3.68
N LEU A 141 -13.42 13.66 -2.99
CA LEU A 141 -12.60 14.74 -3.51
C LEU A 141 -11.98 14.33 -4.85
N VAL A 142 -12.00 15.25 -5.82
CA VAL A 142 -11.40 15.05 -7.14
C VAL A 142 -9.98 15.63 -7.17
N TYR A 143 -9.79 16.78 -6.53
CA TYR A 143 -8.50 17.44 -6.34
C TYR A 143 -8.50 18.23 -5.03
N ILE A 144 -7.31 18.60 -4.55
CA ILE A 144 -7.17 19.53 -3.44
C ILE A 144 -5.88 20.35 -3.55
N THR A 145 -5.97 21.62 -3.16
CA THR A 145 -4.83 22.50 -2.96
C THR A 145 -4.64 22.73 -1.47
N ILE A 146 -3.50 22.29 -0.94
CA ILE A 146 -3.06 22.48 0.43
C ILE A 146 -2.27 23.80 0.51
N PRO A 147 -2.74 24.80 1.25
CA PRO A 147 -2.08 26.11 1.36
C PRO A 147 -0.64 26.02 1.86
N SER A 148 0.19 27.01 1.51
CA SER A 148 1.62 27.04 1.89
C SER A 148 1.86 27.18 3.40
N SER A 149 0.85 27.62 4.14
CA SER A 149 0.85 27.74 5.60
C SER A 149 0.72 26.39 6.32
N VAL A 150 0.27 25.33 5.64
CA VAL A 150 0.06 24.02 6.25
C VAL A 150 1.40 23.34 6.47
N THR A 151 1.71 23.02 7.72
CA THR A 151 2.96 22.35 8.11
C THR A 151 2.78 20.86 8.38
N THR A 152 1.54 20.42 8.66
CA THR A 152 1.25 19.02 8.98
C THR A 152 -0.05 18.53 8.34
N ILE A 153 0.02 17.34 7.72
CA ILE A 153 -1.14 16.54 7.31
C ILE A 153 -1.19 15.30 8.20
N GLY A 154 -2.29 15.16 8.95
CA GLY A 154 -2.53 14.11 9.93
C GLY A 154 -2.70 12.73 9.33
N SER A 155 -2.71 11.73 10.23
CA SER A 155 -2.86 10.33 9.86
C SER A 155 -4.22 10.09 9.21
N GLN A 156 -4.24 9.29 8.14
CA GLN A 156 -5.46 8.97 7.39
C GLN A 156 -6.25 10.18 6.86
N ALA A 157 -5.66 11.38 6.80
CA ALA A 157 -6.39 12.61 6.46
C ALA A 157 -7.20 12.49 5.17
N PHE A 158 -6.67 11.82 4.15
CA PHE A 158 -7.27 11.55 2.84
C PHE A 158 -7.43 10.04 2.56
N LEU A 159 -7.34 9.18 3.59
CA LEU A 159 -7.43 7.72 3.41
C LEU A 159 -8.66 7.33 2.59
N GLY A 160 -8.44 6.61 1.49
CA GLY A 160 -9.50 6.09 0.64
C GLY A 160 -10.31 7.16 -0.11
N CYS A 161 -9.75 8.35 -0.39
CA CYS A 161 -10.36 9.29 -1.31
C CYS A 161 -10.26 8.75 -2.75
N MET A 162 -11.18 7.86 -3.11
CA MET A 162 -11.06 7.05 -4.33
C MET A 162 -11.17 7.86 -5.63
N ARG A 163 -11.70 9.08 -5.64
CA ARG A 163 -11.73 9.97 -6.82
C ARG A 163 -10.58 10.97 -6.87
N LEU A 164 -9.76 11.05 -5.83
CA LEU A 164 -8.70 12.06 -5.73
C LEU A 164 -7.65 11.76 -6.79
N SER A 165 -7.54 12.63 -7.78
CA SER A 165 -6.69 12.44 -8.96
C SER A 165 -5.40 13.27 -8.90
N SER A 166 -5.44 14.42 -8.22
CA SER A 166 -4.29 15.30 -8.06
C SER A 166 -4.31 16.01 -6.71
N VAL A 167 -3.13 16.14 -6.10
CA VAL A 167 -2.89 16.93 -4.89
C VAL A 167 -1.85 17.99 -5.19
N THR A 168 -2.10 19.23 -4.78
CA THR A 168 -1.10 20.31 -4.84
C THR A 168 -0.80 20.79 -3.43
N ILE A 169 0.45 20.69 -3.00
CA ILE A 169 0.96 21.14 -1.72
C ILE A 169 1.86 22.35 -1.99
N GLN A 170 1.44 23.53 -1.52
CA GLN A 170 2.12 24.79 -1.86
C GLN A 170 3.33 25.10 -0.97
N GLY A 171 3.50 24.40 0.15
CA GLY A 171 4.55 24.64 1.15
C GLY A 171 5.21 23.35 1.62
N ASN A 172 6.25 23.49 2.45
CA ASN A 172 6.90 22.34 3.06
C ASN A 172 5.99 21.74 4.14
N VAL A 173 5.72 20.44 4.05
CA VAL A 173 4.76 19.75 4.90
C VAL A 173 5.32 18.42 5.39
N TYR A 174 5.00 18.06 6.62
CA TYR A 174 5.13 16.71 7.14
C TYR A 174 3.86 15.92 6.82
N ILE A 175 3.99 14.88 5.98
CA ILE A 175 2.89 13.98 5.61
C ILE A 175 2.95 12.74 6.51
N ASN A 176 2.01 12.65 7.45
CA ASN A 176 1.98 11.58 8.43
C ASN A 176 1.57 10.23 7.79
N GLY A 177 1.76 9.14 8.54
CA GLY A 177 1.51 7.78 8.08
C GLY A 177 0.08 7.58 7.59
N THR A 178 -0.05 6.87 6.46
CA THR A 178 -1.33 6.54 5.82
C THR A 178 -2.19 7.73 5.34
N ALA A 179 -1.66 8.96 5.33
CA ALA A 179 -2.42 10.17 5.00
C ALA A 179 -3.20 10.07 3.69
N PHE A 180 -2.61 9.53 2.63
CA PHE A 180 -3.20 9.34 1.30
C PHE A 180 -3.39 7.85 0.94
N MET A 181 -3.29 6.94 1.91
CA MET A 181 -3.38 5.52 1.64
C MET A 181 -4.67 5.18 0.86
N ASN A 182 -4.57 4.26 -0.10
CA ASN A 182 -5.67 3.82 -0.96
C ASN A 182 -6.38 4.95 -1.75
N CYS A 183 -5.73 6.10 -1.99
CA CYS A 183 -6.17 7.05 -3.02
C CYS A 183 -5.87 6.47 -4.41
N LYS A 184 -6.61 5.43 -4.81
CA LYS A 184 -6.27 4.61 -5.99
C LYS A 184 -6.26 5.38 -7.31
N ASN A 185 -7.02 6.48 -7.43
CA ASN A 185 -7.01 7.33 -8.62
C ASN A 185 -5.98 8.47 -8.56
N LEU A 186 -5.19 8.60 -7.48
CA LEU A 186 -4.20 9.67 -7.37
C LEU A 186 -3.10 9.43 -8.39
N MET A 187 -3.01 10.29 -9.40
CA MET A 187 -2.05 10.17 -10.50
C MET A 187 -0.82 11.06 -10.32
N ASN A 188 -1.03 12.24 -9.73
CA ASN A 188 -0.01 13.27 -9.59
C ASN A 188 -0.03 13.93 -8.21
N VAL A 189 1.15 14.19 -7.65
CA VAL A 189 1.35 15.04 -6.48
C VAL A 189 2.31 16.16 -6.82
N ASN A 190 1.86 17.41 -6.74
CA ASN A 190 2.71 18.59 -6.84
C ASN A 190 3.11 19.02 -5.42
N MET A 191 4.40 19.04 -5.10
CA MET A 191 4.92 19.42 -3.79
C MET A 191 6.41 19.82 -3.85
N PRO A 192 6.89 20.64 -2.89
CA PRO A 192 8.33 20.82 -2.67
C PRO A 192 9.01 19.49 -2.38
N LEU A 193 10.18 19.25 -2.99
CA LEU A 193 10.99 18.05 -2.72
C LEU A 193 11.67 18.07 -1.32
N THR A 194 11.41 19.12 -0.53
CA THR A 194 11.79 19.23 0.89
C THR A 194 10.74 18.67 1.85
N CYS A 195 9.56 18.28 1.33
CA CYS A 195 8.52 17.60 2.12
C CYS A 195 9.04 16.32 2.74
N THR A 196 8.64 16.07 3.99
CA THR A 196 8.97 14.83 4.70
C THR A 196 7.77 13.91 4.67
N ILE A 197 7.97 12.68 4.17
CA ILE A 197 6.88 11.73 3.90
C ILE A 197 7.08 10.49 4.76
N ASN A 198 6.07 10.10 5.52
CA ASN A 198 6.06 8.79 6.16
C ASN A 198 5.93 7.68 5.10
N SER A 199 6.68 6.58 5.24
CA SER A 199 6.72 5.49 4.25
C SER A 199 5.35 4.89 3.88
N SER A 200 4.37 4.95 4.77
CA SER A 200 3.00 4.46 4.53
C SER A 200 2.04 5.51 3.97
N ALA A 201 2.45 6.78 3.83
CA ALA A 201 1.58 7.89 3.50
C ALA A 201 0.82 7.67 2.19
N PHE A 202 1.45 7.08 1.18
CA PHE A 202 0.90 6.84 -0.16
C PHE A 202 0.70 5.35 -0.47
N GLU A 203 0.65 4.50 0.54
CA GLU A 203 0.46 3.06 0.33
C GLU A 203 -0.84 2.77 -0.45
N GLY A 204 -0.76 1.95 -1.49
CA GLY A 204 -1.92 1.64 -2.34
C GLY A 204 -2.37 2.76 -3.29
N CYS A 205 -1.57 3.82 -3.46
CA CYS A 205 -1.75 4.81 -4.54
C CYS A 205 -1.26 4.22 -5.88
N ILE A 206 -1.96 3.21 -6.38
CA ILE A 206 -1.54 2.37 -7.52
C ILE A 206 -1.43 3.12 -8.85
N ASN A 207 -2.07 4.28 -9.00
CA ASN A 207 -1.98 5.11 -10.21
C ASN A 207 -1.00 6.28 -10.07
N LEU A 208 -0.35 6.46 -8.92
CA LEU A 208 0.57 7.56 -8.68
C LEU A 208 1.86 7.31 -9.47
N ASN A 209 2.00 8.04 -10.58
CA ASN A 209 3.10 7.90 -11.54
C ASN A 209 3.82 9.22 -11.82
N TYR A 210 3.26 10.34 -11.34
CA TYR A 210 3.80 11.68 -11.57
C TYR A 210 4.05 12.40 -10.24
N ILE A 211 5.19 13.08 -10.16
CA ILE A 211 5.51 14.05 -9.11
C ILE A 211 5.86 15.35 -9.81
N ASN A 212 5.24 16.46 -9.40
CA ASN A 212 5.44 17.76 -10.04
C ASN A 212 5.21 17.72 -11.56
N SER A 213 4.20 16.96 -12.00
CA SER A 213 3.88 16.71 -13.42
C SER A 213 4.99 16.03 -14.23
N LYS A 214 6.03 15.51 -13.59
CA LYS A 214 7.09 14.71 -14.21
C LYS A 214 6.82 13.23 -13.95
N GLN A 215 6.91 12.43 -15.01
CA GLN A 215 6.81 10.98 -14.89
C GLN A 215 7.97 10.46 -14.05
N VAL A 216 7.67 9.68 -13.01
CA VAL A 216 8.67 9.21 -12.04
C VAL A 216 9.52 8.08 -12.62
N THR A 217 8.89 7.12 -13.28
CA THR A 217 9.56 5.94 -13.86
C THR A 217 9.65 6.08 -15.38
N ILE A 218 10.86 5.99 -15.91
CA ILE A 218 11.17 5.97 -17.34
C ILE A 218 11.37 4.51 -17.73
N VAL A 219 10.52 4.01 -18.62
CA VAL A 219 10.67 2.68 -19.23
C VAL A 219 11.21 2.86 -20.65
N PRO A 220 12.53 2.71 -20.86
CA PRO A 220 13.14 2.88 -22.17
C PRO A 220 12.77 1.72 -23.12
N PRO A 221 13.15 1.79 -24.41
CA PRO A 221 13.00 0.67 -25.33
C PRO A 221 13.64 -0.61 -24.79
N LYS A 222 13.20 -1.77 -25.31
CA LYS A 222 13.50 -3.14 -24.84
C LYS A 222 14.96 -3.42 -24.47
N ASN A 223 15.94 -2.68 -24.99
CA ASN A 223 17.36 -2.90 -24.74
C ASN A 223 17.89 -2.34 -23.41
N TYR A 224 17.14 -1.49 -22.70
CA TYR A 224 17.60 -0.82 -21.48
C TYR A 224 16.74 -1.18 -20.27
N TYR A 225 17.32 -1.15 -19.07
CA TYR A 225 16.59 -1.29 -17.81
C TYR A 225 15.80 -0.02 -17.49
N PRO A 226 14.65 -0.11 -16.79
CA PRO A 226 13.93 1.09 -16.35
C PRO A 226 14.76 1.90 -15.37
N LEU A 227 14.49 3.20 -15.33
CA LEU A 227 15.21 4.17 -14.49
C LEU A 227 14.19 5.10 -13.82
N PHE A 228 14.59 5.69 -12.70
CA PHE A 228 13.87 6.84 -12.15
C PHE A 228 14.30 8.12 -12.87
N ASN A 229 13.37 9.07 -13.02
CA ASN A 229 13.68 10.42 -13.46
C ASN A 229 14.81 11.01 -12.58
N GLU A 230 15.88 11.50 -13.21
CA GLU A 230 17.10 11.93 -12.51
C GLU A 230 16.84 12.98 -11.44
N GLU A 231 15.95 13.95 -11.71
CA GLU A 231 15.61 15.02 -10.77
C GLU A 231 14.81 14.53 -9.56
N LEU A 232 14.08 13.41 -9.73
CA LEU A 232 13.23 12.84 -8.69
C LEU A 232 13.88 11.65 -7.97
N ARG A 233 14.94 11.06 -8.53
CA ARG A 233 15.51 9.79 -8.10
C ARG A 233 15.79 9.75 -6.60
N ASP A 234 16.58 10.70 -6.09
CA ASP A 234 17.00 10.68 -4.69
C ASP A 234 15.83 10.96 -3.73
N PHE A 235 14.91 11.82 -4.16
CA PHE A 235 13.68 12.08 -3.42
C PHE A 235 12.80 10.83 -3.36
N VAL A 236 12.61 10.14 -4.48
CA VAL A 236 11.80 8.91 -4.56
C VAL A 236 12.42 7.78 -3.74
N LEU A 237 13.72 7.54 -3.86
CA LEU A 237 14.39 6.49 -3.09
C LEU A 237 14.34 6.77 -1.59
N SER A 238 14.54 8.03 -1.17
CA SER A 238 14.54 8.40 0.25
C SER A 238 13.15 8.47 0.88
N GLN A 239 12.14 8.95 0.14
CA GLN A 239 10.79 9.18 0.69
C GLN A 239 9.80 8.04 0.39
N PHE A 240 9.98 7.33 -0.72
CA PHE A 240 9.04 6.30 -1.20
C PHE A 240 9.64 4.90 -1.30
N GLY A 241 10.95 4.71 -1.03
CA GLY A 241 11.62 3.41 -1.14
C GLY A 241 10.87 2.28 -0.43
N GLN A 242 10.33 2.57 0.75
CA GLN A 242 9.61 1.59 1.59
C GLN A 242 8.09 1.60 1.39
N THR A 243 7.57 2.43 0.49
CA THR A 243 6.13 2.55 0.26
C THR A 243 5.62 1.37 -0.54
N LYS A 244 4.66 0.64 0.03
CA LYS A 244 4.07 -0.52 -0.62
C LYS A 244 3.04 -0.10 -1.68
N ASN A 245 3.04 -0.83 -2.80
CA ASN A 245 1.98 -0.80 -3.82
C ASN A 245 1.67 0.62 -4.34
N ILE A 246 2.72 1.33 -4.77
CA ILE A 246 2.64 2.66 -5.37
C ILE A 246 2.93 2.56 -6.88
N GLY A 247 2.21 3.33 -7.69
CA GLY A 247 2.19 3.17 -9.15
C GLY A 247 3.55 3.16 -9.83
N PHE A 248 4.39 4.17 -9.56
CA PHE A 248 5.71 4.25 -10.19
C PHE A 248 6.68 3.15 -9.73
N MET A 249 6.60 2.68 -8.47
CA MET A 249 7.44 1.55 -7.99
C MET A 249 6.97 0.24 -8.62
N ASN A 250 5.65 0.01 -8.68
CA ASN A 250 5.08 -1.14 -9.36
C ASN A 250 5.50 -1.17 -10.84
N THR A 251 5.44 -0.01 -11.52
CA THR A 251 5.88 0.14 -12.91
C THR A 251 7.36 -0.19 -13.07
N TYR A 252 8.21 0.33 -12.18
CA TYR A 252 9.65 0.05 -12.20
C TYR A 252 9.94 -1.45 -12.01
N ALA A 253 9.32 -2.06 -10.99
CA ALA A 253 9.50 -3.47 -10.65
C ALA A 253 9.09 -4.40 -11.80
N ASN A 254 7.90 -4.19 -12.37
CA ASN A 254 7.40 -5.00 -13.48
C ASN A 254 8.26 -4.84 -14.74
N ALA A 255 8.58 -3.60 -15.13
CA ALA A 255 9.38 -3.36 -16.33
C ALA A 255 10.79 -3.96 -16.22
N PHE A 256 11.38 -3.95 -15.02
CA PHE A 256 12.69 -4.56 -14.81
C PHE A 256 12.59 -6.10 -14.86
N ALA A 257 11.58 -6.72 -14.22
CA ALA A 257 11.36 -8.16 -14.33
C ALA A 257 11.14 -8.60 -15.79
N GLU A 258 10.31 -7.87 -16.55
CA GLU A 258 10.11 -8.10 -17.98
C GLU A 258 11.41 -7.99 -18.77
N LYS A 259 12.28 -7.02 -18.44
CA LYS A 259 13.58 -6.85 -19.09
C LYS A 259 14.49 -8.06 -18.85
N VAL A 260 14.54 -8.57 -17.62
CA VAL A 260 15.32 -9.77 -17.28
C VAL A 260 14.79 -10.96 -18.07
N VAL A 261 13.49 -11.24 -18.01
CA VAL A 261 12.88 -12.35 -18.74
C VAL A 261 13.19 -12.26 -20.23
N ASN A 262 13.12 -11.07 -20.83
CA ASN A 262 13.43 -10.87 -22.23
C ASN A 262 14.91 -11.07 -22.61
N ASN A 263 15.84 -10.89 -21.66
CA ASN A 263 17.27 -11.05 -21.89
C ASN A 263 17.71 -12.52 -21.74
N TYR A 264 17.07 -13.24 -20.83
CA TYR A 264 17.53 -14.55 -20.37
C TYR A 264 16.63 -15.70 -20.84
N THR A 265 15.42 -15.41 -21.31
CA THR A 265 14.50 -16.41 -21.85
C THR A 265 14.17 -16.15 -23.31
N ASN A 266 13.62 -17.17 -23.99
CA ASN A 266 13.10 -17.05 -25.34
C ASN A 266 11.93 -18.01 -25.57
N SER A 267 11.26 -17.90 -26.72
CA SER A 267 10.08 -18.69 -27.05
C SER A 267 10.35 -20.17 -27.32
N SER A 268 11.62 -20.59 -27.51
CA SER A 268 11.97 -22.01 -27.64
C SER A 268 12.21 -22.69 -26.30
N MET A 269 12.37 -21.94 -25.21
CA MET A 269 12.52 -22.51 -23.87
C MET A 269 11.17 -22.98 -23.34
N ASN A 270 11.14 -24.19 -22.77
CA ASN A 270 10.03 -24.64 -21.94
C ASN A 270 10.05 -23.96 -20.57
N ASP A 271 9.00 -24.15 -19.76
CA ASP A 271 8.89 -23.45 -18.48
C ASP A 271 9.94 -23.91 -17.46
N THR A 272 10.43 -25.15 -17.54
CA THR A 272 11.54 -25.64 -16.71
C THR A 272 12.83 -24.88 -17.01
N GLN A 273 13.20 -24.79 -18.28
CA GLN A 273 14.39 -24.06 -18.73
C GLN A 273 14.31 -22.58 -18.35
N LYS A 274 13.13 -21.95 -18.49
CA LYS A 274 12.91 -20.57 -18.04
C LYS A 274 13.07 -20.45 -16.51
N ALA A 275 12.48 -21.35 -15.74
CA ALA A 275 12.56 -21.33 -14.28
C ALA A 275 14.02 -21.42 -13.81
N VAL A 276 14.80 -22.36 -14.36
CA VAL A 276 16.23 -22.53 -14.05
C VAL A 276 17.02 -21.27 -14.38
N VAL A 277 16.92 -20.77 -15.62
CA VAL A 277 17.73 -19.62 -16.03
C VAL A 277 17.37 -18.35 -15.22
N LEU A 278 16.11 -18.17 -14.85
CA LEU A 278 15.68 -17.04 -14.01
C LEU A 278 16.08 -17.22 -12.55
N HIS A 279 16.12 -18.45 -12.06
CA HIS A 279 16.65 -18.79 -10.73
C HIS A 279 18.14 -18.45 -10.67
N ASP A 280 18.92 -18.93 -11.64
CA ASP A 280 20.36 -18.72 -11.72
C ASP A 280 20.70 -17.23 -11.86
N TRP A 281 19.95 -16.52 -12.72
CA TRP A 281 20.06 -15.07 -12.84
C TRP A 281 19.85 -14.38 -11.49
N LEU A 282 18.83 -14.79 -10.73
CA LEU A 282 18.55 -14.19 -9.43
C LEU A 282 19.68 -14.47 -8.44
N CYS A 283 20.17 -15.71 -8.36
CA CYS A 283 21.31 -16.07 -7.51
C CYS A 283 22.57 -15.28 -7.87
N ASP A 284 22.82 -15.03 -9.17
CA ASP A 284 23.97 -14.28 -9.66
C ASP A 284 23.83 -12.76 -9.52
N ALA A 285 22.59 -12.25 -9.46
CA ALA A 285 22.30 -10.81 -9.43
C ALA A 285 22.52 -10.16 -8.06
N VAL A 286 22.77 -10.95 -7.01
CA VAL A 286 22.88 -10.46 -5.63
C VAL A 286 24.34 -10.47 -5.19
N ASP A 287 24.81 -9.35 -4.67
CA ASP A 287 26.13 -9.26 -4.05
C ASP A 287 25.98 -9.38 -2.52
N TYR A 288 26.50 -10.47 -1.95
CA TYR A 288 26.52 -10.73 -0.51
C TYR A 288 27.86 -10.28 0.07
N ASP A 289 27.84 -9.34 1.01
CA ASP A 289 29.01 -9.15 1.88
C ASP A 289 29.00 -10.23 2.98
N TYR A 290 29.79 -11.28 2.74
CA TYR A 290 29.90 -12.47 3.60
C TYR A 290 30.56 -12.21 4.96
N GLU A 291 31.07 -11.01 5.24
CA GLU A 291 31.77 -10.74 6.51
C GLU A 291 30.81 -10.42 7.67
N THR A 292 29.65 -9.82 7.39
CA THR A 292 28.68 -9.43 8.42
C THR A 292 27.24 -9.73 8.02
N THR A 293 26.83 -11.01 8.14
CA THR A 293 25.49 -11.51 7.73
C THR A 293 24.29 -10.92 8.49
N SER A 294 24.53 -10.11 9.53
CA SER A 294 23.49 -9.49 10.36
C SER A 294 23.20 -8.03 10.03
N SER A 295 23.94 -7.41 9.10
CA SER A 295 23.78 -5.99 8.74
C SER A 295 22.85 -5.82 7.55
N GLN A 296 21.78 -5.03 7.74
CA GLN A 296 20.81 -4.68 6.69
C GLN A 296 21.44 -3.90 5.50
N LYS A 297 22.66 -3.37 5.65
CA LYS A 297 23.42 -2.67 4.58
C LYS A 297 24.26 -3.61 3.71
N ASN A 298 24.41 -4.87 4.11
CA ASN A 298 25.28 -5.85 3.46
C ASN A 298 24.55 -6.70 2.41
N HIS A 299 23.27 -6.37 2.21
CA HIS A 299 22.43 -6.91 1.17
C HIS A 299 22.24 -5.76 0.20
N VAL A 300 23.10 -5.69 -0.82
CA VAL A 300 22.93 -4.67 -1.84
C VAL A 300 21.72 -5.10 -2.66
N ASP A 301 20.56 -4.54 -2.28
CA ASP A 301 19.20 -4.84 -2.75
C ASP A 301 19.00 -4.36 -4.21
N TYR A 302 19.97 -4.66 -5.08
CA TYR A 302 19.86 -4.43 -6.52
C TYR A 302 18.97 -5.48 -7.19
N SER A 303 18.74 -6.63 -6.55
CA SER A 303 18.14 -7.82 -7.16
C SER A 303 16.66 -8.06 -6.85
N ALA A 304 15.98 -7.21 -6.06
CA ALA A 304 14.61 -7.53 -5.65
C ALA A 304 13.62 -6.35 -5.53
N PHE A 305 13.77 -5.33 -6.37
CA PHE A 305 12.71 -4.39 -6.76
C PHE A 305 12.03 -3.52 -5.67
N LEU A 306 12.22 -3.76 -4.37
CA LEU A 306 11.50 -3.10 -3.27
C LEU A 306 12.38 -3.02 -2.03
N TYR A 307 12.53 -1.82 -1.45
CA TYR A 307 13.30 -1.60 -0.23
C TYR A 307 12.59 -2.23 0.99
N SER A 308 13.40 -2.78 1.92
CA SER A 308 13.03 -3.13 3.31
C SER A 308 12.29 -4.45 3.56
N THR A 309 12.94 -5.54 3.19
CA THR A 309 12.55 -6.89 3.62
C THR A 309 13.78 -7.70 4.09
N THR A 310 13.59 -8.88 4.69
CA THR A 310 14.70 -9.83 4.87
C THR A 310 15.20 -10.26 3.49
N VAL A 311 16.46 -10.72 3.39
CA VAL A 311 17.05 -11.17 2.12
C VAL A 311 16.13 -12.16 1.39
N CYS A 312 15.65 -13.16 2.11
CA CYS A 312 14.78 -14.20 1.56
C CYS A 312 13.44 -13.68 1.02
N ASP A 313 12.84 -12.66 1.66
CA ASP A 313 11.62 -12.04 1.15
C ASP A 313 11.91 -11.21 -0.11
N GLY A 314 13.10 -10.61 -0.21
CA GLY A 314 13.57 -10.00 -1.45
C GLY A 314 13.67 -11.02 -2.59
N TYR A 315 14.45 -12.09 -2.40
CA TYR A 315 14.60 -13.16 -3.40
C TYR A 315 13.25 -13.72 -3.84
N ALA A 316 12.40 -14.05 -2.88
CA ALA A 316 11.13 -14.69 -3.17
C ALA A 316 10.17 -13.77 -3.93
N ARG A 317 10.18 -12.46 -3.65
CA ARG A 317 9.42 -11.46 -4.43
C ARG A 317 10.01 -11.24 -5.82
N ALA A 318 11.33 -11.21 -5.94
CA ALA A 318 12.00 -11.07 -7.22
C ALA A 318 11.68 -12.25 -8.12
N TYR A 319 11.86 -13.47 -7.61
CA TYR A 319 11.58 -14.70 -8.35
C TYR A 319 10.10 -14.81 -8.71
N TYR A 320 9.18 -14.40 -7.83
CA TYR A 320 7.76 -14.28 -8.16
C TYR A 320 7.52 -13.34 -9.36
N LEU A 321 8.12 -12.15 -9.37
CA LEU A 321 7.96 -11.20 -10.48
C LEU A 321 8.56 -11.73 -11.78
N LEU A 322 9.73 -12.40 -11.72
CA LEU A 322 10.39 -13.02 -12.88
C LEU A 322 9.54 -14.15 -13.46
N THR A 323 9.11 -15.09 -12.62
CA THR A 323 8.28 -16.24 -13.06
C THR A 323 6.95 -15.77 -13.63
N LYS A 324 6.29 -14.80 -12.98
CA LYS A 324 5.08 -14.17 -13.50
C LYS A 324 5.31 -13.49 -14.85
N ALA A 325 6.39 -12.74 -15.02
CA ALA A 325 6.75 -12.09 -16.29
C ALA A 325 7.11 -13.12 -17.39
N ALA A 326 7.59 -14.31 -17.02
CA ALA A 326 7.84 -15.44 -17.91
C ALA A 326 6.60 -16.27 -18.26
N GLY A 327 5.44 -15.95 -17.66
CA GLY A 327 4.20 -16.69 -17.85
C GLY A 327 4.10 -17.96 -17.01
N ILE A 328 4.95 -18.12 -15.99
CA ILE A 328 4.97 -19.26 -15.08
C ILE A 328 4.09 -18.93 -13.87
N GLU A 329 3.12 -19.80 -13.60
CA GLU A 329 2.29 -19.72 -12.41
C GLU A 329 3.16 -19.92 -11.15
N SER A 330 3.07 -18.95 -10.23
CA SER A 330 3.97 -18.86 -9.08
C SER A 330 3.26 -18.23 -7.89
N TYR A 331 3.69 -18.63 -6.70
CA TYR A 331 3.15 -18.21 -5.41
C TYR A 331 4.29 -17.84 -4.48
N LEU A 332 4.05 -16.82 -3.65
CA LEU A 332 4.96 -16.47 -2.58
C LEU A 332 4.63 -17.31 -1.34
N VAL A 333 5.61 -18.06 -0.87
CA VAL A 333 5.50 -18.90 0.32
C VAL A 333 6.26 -18.23 1.44
N GLN A 334 5.69 -18.23 2.65
CA GLN A 334 6.38 -17.71 3.82
C GLN A 334 6.10 -18.52 5.08
N LYS A 335 7.09 -18.53 5.96
CA LYS A 335 6.91 -18.75 7.40
C LYS A 335 6.99 -17.39 8.07
N SER A 336 5.85 -16.93 8.61
CA SER A 336 5.67 -15.56 9.11
C SER A 336 6.84 -15.07 9.97
N GLY A 337 7.53 -14.04 9.49
CA GLY A 337 8.65 -13.39 10.19
C GLY A 337 9.95 -14.20 10.26
N VAL A 338 10.05 -15.32 9.54
CA VAL A 338 11.22 -16.20 9.56
C VAL A 338 11.87 -16.28 8.19
N HIS A 339 11.14 -16.73 7.17
CA HIS A 339 11.71 -17.04 5.86
C HIS A 339 10.64 -16.99 4.76
N ALA A 340 11.07 -16.72 3.53
CA ALA A 340 10.19 -16.67 2.36
C ALA A 340 10.88 -17.31 1.14
N TRP A 341 10.08 -17.95 0.30
CA TRP A 341 10.51 -18.65 -0.93
C TRP A 341 9.32 -18.78 -1.88
N ASN A 342 9.41 -19.61 -2.92
CA ASN A 342 8.36 -19.73 -3.92
C ASN A 342 7.81 -21.14 -4.06
N LEU A 343 6.58 -21.22 -4.54
CA LEU A 343 5.99 -22.41 -5.12
C LEU A 343 5.68 -22.09 -6.59
N ILE A 344 6.19 -22.88 -7.52
CA ILE A 344 5.99 -22.67 -8.96
C ILE A 344 5.33 -23.87 -9.59
N LYS A 345 4.59 -23.66 -10.68
CA LYS A 345 3.99 -24.72 -11.46
C LYS A 345 4.79 -24.98 -12.73
N LEU A 346 5.21 -26.22 -12.93
CA LEU A 346 5.87 -26.70 -14.14
C LEU A 346 5.13 -27.93 -14.65
N GLY A 347 4.65 -27.90 -15.90
CA GLY A 347 3.73 -28.91 -16.40
C GLY A 347 2.44 -28.94 -15.56
N ASP A 348 2.07 -30.13 -15.08
CA ASP A 348 0.92 -30.33 -14.20
C ASP A 348 1.28 -30.39 -12.71
N HIS A 349 2.53 -30.05 -12.38
CA HIS A 349 3.10 -30.24 -11.04
C HIS A 349 3.50 -28.93 -10.40
N TYR A 350 3.37 -28.87 -9.07
CA TYR A 350 3.88 -27.76 -8.27
C TYR A 350 5.16 -28.18 -7.56
N PHE A 351 6.10 -27.24 -7.42
CA PHE A 351 7.35 -27.46 -6.69
C PHE A 351 7.78 -26.24 -5.92
N HIS A 352 8.44 -26.47 -4.79
CA HIS A 352 9.11 -25.43 -4.03
C HIS A 352 10.44 -25.04 -4.68
N VAL A 353 10.73 -23.74 -4.65
CA VAL A 353 12.01 -23.15 -5.07
C VAL A 353 12.44 -22.12 -4.05
N ASP A 354 13.63 -22.29 -3.47
CA ASP A 354 14.23 -21.38 -2.51
C ASP A 354 15.61 -20.88 -2.97
N ALA A 355 15.58 -19.92 -3.89
CA ALA A 355 16.77 -19.33 -4.49
C ALA A 355 17.74 -18.72 -3.44
N THR A 356 17.25 -18.32 -2.27
CA THR A 356 18.07 -17.75 -1.20
C THR A 356 18.95 -18.78 -0.51
N TRP A 357 18.62 -20.07 -0.59
CA TRP A 357 19.43 -21.14 0.00
C TRP A 357 20.15 -21.96 -1.07
N ASP A 358 19.92 -21.63 -2.34
CA ASP A 358 20.65 -22.15 -3.48
C ASP A 358 21.74 -21.20 -4.00
N ASP A 359 21.84 -19.98 -3.46
CA ASP A 359 22.90 -19.03 -3.79
C ASP A 359 24.23 -19.41 -3.08
N GLY A 360 25.18 -19.88 -3.89
CA GLY A 360 26.53 -20.17 -3.41
C GLY A 360 27.38 -18.92 -3.29
N LYS A 361 28.66 -19.12 -2.95
CA LYS A 361 29.66 -18.05 -2.97
C LYS A 361 30.11 -17.77 -4.40
N GLY A 362 29.77 -16.59 -4.92
CA GLY A 362 30.18 -16.09 -6.23
C GLY A 362 29.28 -16.52 -7.40
N VAL A 363 29.42 -15.83 -8.52
CA VAL A 363 28.64 -16.04 -9.76
C VAL A 363 28.80 -17.47 -10.28
N GLY A 364 27.68 -18.11 -10.63
CA GLY A 364 27.64 -19.45 -11.19
C GLY A 364 27.77 -20.59 -10.17
N ASN A 365 27.76 -20.29 -8.88
CA ASN A 365 27.80 -21.29 -7.81
C ASN A 365 26.38 -21.53 -7.29
N HIS A 366 25.64 -22.45 -7.91
CA HIS A 366 24.24 -22.74 -7.58
C HIS A 366 24.10 -24.15 -7.02
N SER A 367 23.46 -24.29 -5.86
CA SER A 367 23.44 -25.57 -5.13
C SER A 367 22.33 -26.52 -5.59
N TYR A 368 21.20 -25.97 -6.04
CA TYR A 368 19.94 -26.67 -6.38
C TYR A 368 19.45 -27.66 -5.31
N ASN A 369 19.87 -27.50 -4.05
CA ASN A 369 19.41 -28.34 -2.94
C ASN A 369 17.99 -27.98 -2.50
N TYR A 370 17.51 -26.78 -2.85
CA TYR A 370 16.18 -26.28 -2.53
C TYR A 370 15.35 -25.94 -3.79
N PHE A 371 15.77 -26.50 -4.92
CA PHE A 371 15.13 -26.32 -6.21
C PHE A 371 14.27 -27.53 -6.56
N LEU A 372 13.02 -27.27 -6.95
CA LEU A 372 12.03 -28.25 -7.36
C LEU A 372 11.74 -29.37 -6.35
N LEU A 373 11.61 -29.01 -5.07
CA LEU A 373 11.25 -29.95 -4.01
C LEU A 373 9.74 -30.10 -3.85
N ASN A 374 9.30 -31.31 -3.51
CA ASN A 374 7.93 -31.54 -3.10
C ASN A 374 7.69 -31.11 -1.63
N ASP A 375 6.44 -31.07 -1.20
CA ASP A 375 6.01 -30.70 0.15
C ASP A 375 6.72 -31.52 1.24
N ALA A 376 6.91 -32.82 1.02
CA ALA A 376 7.50 -33.72 2.00
C ALA A 376 9.01 -33.47 2.15
N GLN A 377 9.73 -33.33 1.03
CA GLN A 377 11.14 -33.00 0.98
C GLN A 377 11.40 -31.63 1.61
N MET A 378 10.58 -30.63 1.26
CA MET A 378 10.68 -29.29 1.82
C MET A 378 10.50 -29.30 3.34
N LYS A 379 9.50 -30.04 3.86
CA LYS A 379 9.28 -30.18 5.32
C LYS A 379 10.43 -30.92 6.02
N ALA A 380 11.00 -31.92 5.37
CA ALA A 380 12.08 -32.75 5.92
C ALA A 380 13.37 -31.95 6.17
N LEU A 381 13.61 -30.87 5.41
CA LEU A 381 14.71 -29.93 5.65
C LEU A 381 14.59 -29.23 7.02
N GLY A 382 13.38 -29.19 7.59
CA GLY A 382 13.13 -28.70 8.95
C GLY A 382 13.29 -27.18 9.07
N GLY A 383 13.60 -26.70 10.29
CA GLY A 383 13.90 -25.29 10.52
C GLY A 383 12.81 -24.32 10.04
N ALA A 384 13.17 -23.46 9.08
CA ALA A 384 12.28 -22.47 8.48
C ALA A 384 11.22 -23.08 7.54
N HIS A 385 11.42 -24.32 7.08
CA HIS A 385 10.55 -25.03 6.14
C HIS A 385 9.63 -26.06 6.80
N SER A 386 9.67 -26.20 8.12
CA SER A 386 8.79 -27.16 8.84
C SER A 386 7.30 -26.86 8.72
N SER A 387 6.94 -25.61 8.42
CA SER A 387 5.56 -25.17 8.16
C SER A 387 5.57 -23.87 7.38
N TRP A 388 4.51 -23.63 6.59
CA TRP A 388 4.39 -22.43 5.77
C TRP A 388 2.94 -22.08 5.44
N SER A 389 2.79 -20.92 4.83
CA SER A 389 1.55 -20.38 4.28
C SER A 389 1.85 -19.63 2.99
N LEU A 390 0.83 -19.44 2.17
CA LEU A 390 0.90 -18.51 1.04
C LEU A 390 0.80 -17.05 1.53
N SER A 391 1.59 -16.15 0.96
CA SER A 391 1.63 -14.70 1.27
C SER A 391 1.30 -13.79 0.08
N CYS A 392 0.34 -12.89 0.23
CA CYS A 392 0.14 -11.77 -0.70
C CYS A 392 0.51 -10.45 0.02
N PRO A 393 1.80 -10.11 0.14
CA PRO A 393 2.26 -9.00 0.98
C PRO A 393 1.85 -7.62 0.45
N SER A 394 1.41 -7.54 -0.81
CA SER A 394 0.79 -6.36 -1.40
C SER A 394 -0.04 -6.75 -2.63
N ALA A 395 -0.81 -5.80 -3.17
CA ALA A 395 -1.62 -6.03 -4.38
C ALA A 395 -0.77 -6.39 -5.62
N LEU A 396 0.53 -6.09 -5.61
CA LEU A 396 1.46 -6.46 -6.71
C LEU A 396 1.67 -7.99 -6.79
N PHE A 397 1.56 -8.66 -5.65
CA PHE A 397 1.85 -10.09 -5.45
C PHE A 397 0.59 -10.93 -5.26
N THR A 398 -0.56 -10.47 -5.75
CA THR A 398 -1.84 -11.18 -5.56
C THR A 398 -1.95 -12.39 -6.48
N TYR A 399 -2.54 -13.44 -5.93
CA TYR A 399 -2.89 -14.69 -6.61
C TYR A 399 -4.08 -15.33 -5.88
N ASP A 400 -4.71 -16.35 -6.47
CA ASP A 400 -5.81 -17.08 -5.85
C ASP A 400 -5.30 -17.97 -4.71
N THR A 401 -5.94 -17.88 -3.54
CA THR A 401 -5.41 -18.44 -2.29
C THR A 401 -5.99 -19.80 -1.90
N TYR A 402 -7.04 -20.28 -2.59
CA TYR A 402 -7.73 -21.51 -2.21
C TYR A 402 -8.28 -22.33 -3.39
N PRO A 403 -8.10 -23.67 -3.35
CA PRO A 403 -7.24 -24.41 -2.42
C PRO A 403 -5.75 -24.06 -2.61
N ILE A 404 -4.95 -24.10 -1.53
CA ILE A 404 -3.50 -23.91 -1.62
C ILE A 404 -2.95 -25.03 -2.52
N PRO A 405 -2.15 -24.71 -3.55
CA PRO A 405 -1.53 -25.74 -4.36
C PRO A 405 -0.56 -26.59 -3.54
N THR A 406 -0.56 -27.88 -3.80
CA THR A 406 0.28 -28.87 -3.09
C THR A 406 1.33 -29.44 -4.04
N ALA A 407 2.59 -29.44 -3.62
CA ALA A 407 3.67 -30.09 -4.33
C ALA A 407 3.76 -31.57 -3.91
N ASN A 408 3.04 -32.46 -4.57
CA ASN A 408 2.97 -33.87 -4.12
C ASN A 408 4.08 -34.75 -4.70
N TYR A 409 4.57 -34.44 -5.90
CA TYR A 409 5.37 -35.37 -6.69
C TYR A 409 6.85 -35.01 -6.65
N MET A 410 7.71 -36.04 -6.58
CA MET A 410 9.16 -35.87 -6.53
C MET A 410 9.76 -36.01 -7.92
N LEU A 411 10.81 -35.24 -8.20
CA LEU A 411 11.67 -35.47 -9.34
C LEU A 411 12.31 -36.86 -9.28
N GLY A 412 11.94 -37.69 -10.24
CA GLY A 412 12.36 -39.09 -10.41
C GLY A 412 11.29 -40.12 -10.06
N ASP A 413 10.20 -39.73 -9.40
CA ASP A 413 9.06 -40.61 -9.08
C ASP A 413 8.06 -40.59 -10.25
N LEU A 414 8.29 -41.45 -11.24
CA LEU A 414 7.57 -41.46 -12.52
C LEU A 414 6.28 -42.26 -12.45
N ASN A 415 6.23 -43.26 -11.57
CA ASN A 415 4.99 -44.02 -11.31
C ASN A 415 4.08 -43.31 -10.28
N LYS A 416 4.60 -42.27 -9.60
CA LYS A 416 3.90 -41.43 -8.62
C LYS A 416 3.46 -42.20 -7.37
N ASP A 417 4.25 -43.19 -6.97
CA ASP A 417 3.99 -44.04 -5.80
C ASP A 417 4.60 -43.49 -4.49
N GLY A 418 5.34 -42.38 -4.58
CA GLY A 418 5.99 -41.74 -3.43
C GLY A 418 7.38 -42.30 -3.11
N SER A 419 7.94 -43.17 -3.95
CA SER A 419 9.29 -43.74 -3.84
C SER A 419 10.04 -43.54 -5.16
N ILE A 420 11.38 -43.54 -5.12
CA ILE A 420 12.20 -43.50 -6.34
C ILE A 420 12.97 -44.81 -6.41
N ASN A 421 12.52 -45.75 -7.24
CA ASN A 421 13.00 -47.13 -7.24
C ASN A 421 13.21 -47.70 -8.66
N SER A 422 13.38 -49.02 -8.77
CA SER A 422 13.61 -49.69 -10.06
C SER A 422 12.45 -49.55 -11.05
N ASP A 423 11.22 -49.34 -10.58
CA ASP A 423 10.06 -49.22 -11.44
C ASP A 423 10.10 -47.89 -12.23
N ASP A 424 10.55 -46.81 -11.60
CA ASP A 424 10.77 -45.51 -12.27
C ASP A 424 11.85 -45.60 -13.35
N LEU A 425 12.93 -46.32 -13.07
CA LEU A 425 13.98 -46.59 -14.04
C LEU A 425 13.46 -47.31 -15.27
N ILE A 426 12.58 -48.30 -15.07
CA ILE A 426 11.95 -49.05 -16.17
C ILE A 426 11.05 -48.13 -17.00
N ILE A 427 10.29 -47.22 -16.37
CA ILE A 427 9.45 -46.25 -17.08
C ILE A 427 10.31 -45.35 -17.97
N LEU A 428 11.35 -44.72 -17.42
CA LEU A 428 12.21 -43.82 -18.18
C LEU A 428 12.97 -44.57 -19.28
N GLN A 429 13.51 -45.75 -18.98
CA GLN A 429 14.18 -46.58 -19.98
C GLN A 429 13.23 -46.95 -21.13
N ASN A 430 12.00 -47.38 -20.83
CA ASN A 430 11.03 -47.72 -21.86
C ASN A 430 10.62 -46.51 -22.69
N TYR A 431 10.46 -45.34 -22.07
CA TYR A 431 10.22 -44.09 -22.79
C TYR A 431 11.34 -43.80 -23.79
N LEU A 432 12.60 -43.83 -23.35
CA LEU A 432 13.78 -43.57 -24.20
C LEU A 432 13.97 -44.60 -25.33
N LEU A 433 13.51 -45.84 -25.12
CA LEU A 433 13.53 -46.91 -26.12
C LEU A 433 12.30 -46.91 -27.05
N ASN A 434 11.41 -45.92 -26.94
CA ASN A 434 10.12 -45.87 -27.65
C ASN A 434 9.23 -47.11 -27.39
N LYS A 435 9.34 -47.68 -26.18
CA LYS A 435 8.55 -48.83 -25.68
C LYS A 435 7.53 -48.44 -24.61
N GLY A 436 7.46 -47.16 -24.25
CA GLY A 436 6.54 -46.60 -23.26
C GLY A 436 6.29 -45.11 -23.50
N THR A 437 5.44 -44.50 -22.67
CA THR A 437 5.06 -43.09 -22.79
C THR A 437 5.09 -42.42 -21.42
N ILE A 438 5.54 -41.17 -21.38
CA ILE A 438 5.39 -40.26 -20.24
C ILE A 438 4.44 -39.14 -20.70
N SER A 439 3.46 -38.78 -19.88
CA SER A 439 2.50 -37.73 -20.24
C SER A 439 3.21 -36.38 -20.34
N SER A 440 2.72 -35.48 -21.20
CA SER A 440 3.34 -34.15 -21.37
C SER A 440 3.42 -33.35 -20.07
N GLY A 441 2.45 -33.52 -19.16
CA GLY A 441 2.45 -32.88 -17.85
C GLY A 441 3.45 -33.48 -16.87
N ASP A 442 3.81 -34.76 -17.04
CA ASP A 442 4.73 -35.51 -16.18
C ASP A 442 6.19 -35.47 -16.66
N VAL A 443 6.48 -34.94 -17.85
CA VAL A 443 7.85 -34.89 -18.41
C VAL A 443 8.84 -34.26 -17.42
N ILE A 444 8.42 -33.23 -16.69
CA ILE A 444 9.26 -32.59 -15.67
C ILE A 444 9.72 -33.55 -14.57
N LEU A 445 8.91 -34.55 -14.19
CA LEU A 445 9.31 -35.53 -13.17
C LEU A 445 10.50 -36.38 -13.64
N ALA A 446 10.71 -36.51 -14.95
CA ALA A 446 11.81 -37.26 -15.55
C ALA A 446 13.01 -36.41 -15.94
N ASP A 447 12.88 -35.07 -15.99
CA ASP A 447 13.92 -34.12 -16.38
C ASP A 447 14.78 -33.77 -15.16
N LEU A 448 15.78 -34.61 -14.88
CA LEU A 448 16.56 -34.56 -13.63
C LEU A 448 17.74 -33.61 -13.69
N ASN A 449 18.12 -33.14 -14.88
CA ASN A 449 19.13 -32.10 -15.08
C ASN A 449 18.53 -30.75 -15.50
N PHE A 450 17.20 -30.66 -15.61
CA PHE A 450 16.43 -29.45 -15.89
C PHE A 450 16.73 -28.83 -17.26
N ASP A 451 17.25 -29.62 -18.20
CA ASP A 451 17.62 -29.14 -19.53
C ASP A 451 16.44 -29.16 -20.51
N GLY A 452 15.30 -29.71 -20.10
CA GLY A 452 14.08 -29.80 -20.89
C GLY A 452 14.06 -30.95 -21.89
N VAL A 453 15.05 -31.84 -21.88
CA VAL A 453 15.26 -32.90 -22.87
C VAL A 453 15.50 -34.24 -22.17
N LEU A 454 14.47 -35.10 -22.15
CA LEU A 454 14.61 -36.45 -21.61
C LEU A 454 15.59 -37.30 -22.44
N ASN A 455 16.70 -37.68 -21.82
CA ASN A 455 17.75 -38.45 -22.49
C ASN A 455 18.51 -39.39 -21.53
N GLY A 456 19.63 -39.97 -21.98
CA GLY A 456 20.42 -40.91 -21.20
C GLY A 456 21.06 -40.30 -19.94
N VAL A 457 21.22 -38.97 -19.89
CA VAL A 457 21.69 -38.23 -18.71
C VAL A 457 20.66 -38.36 -17.59
N ASP A 458 19.39 -38.11 -17.87
CA ASP A 458 18.30 -38.26 -16.89
C ASP A 458 18.22 -39.70 -16.36
N LEU A 459 18.31 -40.69 -17.25
CA LEU A 459 18.31 -42.09 -16.84
C LEU A 459 19.49 -42.41 -15.91
N THR A 460 20.65 -41.78 -16.16
CA THR A 460 21.83 -41.95 -15.32
C THR A 460 21.64 -41.30 -13.95
N LEU A 461 21.10 -40.08 -13.90
CA LEU A 461 20.78 -39.37 -12.66
C LEU A 461 19.71 -40.10 -11.84
N LEU A 462 18.68 -40.62 -12.51
CA LEU A 462 17.63 -41.42 -11.87
C LEU A 462 18.23 -42.68 -11.25
N ARG A 463 19.15 -43.33 -11.96
CA ARG A 463 19.84 -44.52 -11.45
C ARG A 463 20.70 -44.20 -10.23
N GLN A 464 21.36 -43.05 -10.21
CA GLN A 464 22.12 -42.61 -9.05
C GLN A 464 21.21 -42.38 -7.85
N LYS A 465 20.05 -41.73 -8.03
CA LYS A 465 19.05 -41.54 -6.97
C LYS A 465 18.57 -42.87 -6.38
N VAL A 466 18.22 -43.84 -7.23
CA VAL A 466 17.77 -45.18 -6.80
C VAL A 466 18.84 -45.90 -5.97
N LEU A 467 20.13 -45.70 -6.28
CA LEU A 467 21.24 -46.34 -5.55
C LEU A 467 21.61 -45.64 -4.23
N GLN A 468 21.10 -44.43 -4.00
CA GLN A 468 21.39 -43.61 -2.81
C GLN A 468 20.30 -43.70 -1.72
N GLN A 469 19.13 -44.26 -2.05
CA GLN A 469 18.08 -44.62 -1.09
C GLN A 469 18.41 -45.96 -0.42
#